data_AF-A0A9D5VCM9-F1
#
_entry.id   AF-A0A9D5VCM9-F1
#
_cell.length_a   1.000
_cell.length_b   1.000
_cell.length_c   1.000
_cell.angle_alpha   90.00
_cell.angle_beta   90.00
_cell.angle_gamma   90.00
#
_symmetry.space_group_name_H-M   'P 1'
#
loop_
_entity.id
_entity.type
_entity.pdbx_description
1 polymer ?
#
loop_
_entity_poly.entity_id
_entity_poly.type
_entity_poly.pdbx_seq_one_letter_code
_entity_poly.pdbx_strand_id
1 'polypeptide(L)'
;TSNARTPPTLMKLAVWGLPNNPPRWPEVGQAVRTILDAYRKGGKAYERVGEWIERIGWQRFFEVTGFPFTRYHIEDSSDALLTFNRSTMVRI
;
A
#
# COMPACT_ATOMS: atom_id res chain seq x y z
N THR A 1 -2.51 19.62 8.80
CA THR A 1 -3.16 18.30 8.84
C THR A 1 -4.63 18.48 8.43
N SER A 2 -4.98 18.09 7.20
CA SER A 2 -6.39 18.13 6.78
C SER A 2 -7.09 16.88 7.33
N ASN A 3 -7.92 17.07 8.33
CA ASN A 3 -8.81 16.02 8.84
C ASN A 3 -9.95 15.85 7.84
N ALA A 4 -9.75 14.96 6.89
CA ALA A 4 -10.76 14.61 5.89
C ALA A 4 -11.31 13.22 6.23
N ARG A 5 -12.46 13.18 6.91
CA ARG A 5 -13.29 12.00 7.26
C ARG A 5 -12.65 10.92 8.14
N THR A 6 -11.40 10.55 7.91
CA THR A 6 -10.62 9.60 8.71
C THR A 6 -9.42 10.29 9.37
N PRO A 7 -9.00 9.84 10.57
CA PRO A 7 -7.79 10.34 11.21
C PRO A 7 -6.56 10.24 10.27
N PRO A 8 -5.53 11.08 10.48
CA PRO A 8 -4.27 10.93 9.77
C PRO A 8 -3.64 9.56 10.06
N THR A 9 -3.10 8.91 9.04
CA THR A 9 -2.43 7.61 9.13
C THR A 9 -0.97 7.71 8.66
N LEU A 10 -0.15 6.77 9.12
CA LEU A 10 1.22 6.62 8.64
C LEU A 10 1.24 5.87 7.29
N MET A 11 2.25 6.19 6.47
CA MET A 11 2.52 5.47 5.23
C MET A 11 3.08 4.07 5.52
N LYS A 12 2.78 3.11 4.63
CA LYS A 12 3.31 1.74 4.67
C LYS A 12 4.13 1.47 3.41
N LEU A 13 5.11 0.57 3.51
CA LEU A 13 5.93 0.15 2.39
C LEU A 13 5.07 -0.61 1.37
N ALA A 14 5.05 -0.15 0.11
CA ALA A 14 4.27 -0.78 -0.96
C ALA A 14 5.14 -1.54 -1.98
N VAL A 15 6.37 -1.08 -2.20
CA VAL A 15 7.33 -1.69 -3.12
C VAL A 15 8.71 -1.60 -2.49
N TRP A 16 9.44 -2.71 -2.52
CA TRP A 16 10.79 -2.80 -1.97
C TRP A 16 11.83 -3.07 -3.06
N GLY A 17 13.03 -2.51 -2.90
CA GLY A 17 14.21 -2.93 -3.67
C GLY A 17 14.31 -2.39 -5.09
N LEU A 18 13.75 -1.22 -5.38
CA LEU A 18 13.91 -0.59 -6.70
C LEU A 18 15.36 -0.09 -6.92
N PRO A 19 15.94 -0.28 -8.12
CA PRO A 19 17.29 0.16 -8.43
C PRO A 19 17.39 1.69 -8.55
N ASN A 20 18.57 2.23 -8.28
CA ASN A 20 18.85 3.66 -8.41
C ASN A 20 19.29 3.98 -9.85
N ASN A 21 18.39 4.54 -10.67
CA ASN A 21 18.65 4.89 -12.08
C ASN A 21 18.46 6.40 -12.36
N PRO A 22 19.43 7.25 -11.98
CA PRO A 22 19.41 8.68 -12.32
C PRO A 22 19.47 8.93 -13.83
N PRO A 23 18.93 10.06 -14.35
CA PRO A 23 18.35 11.19 -13.62
C PRO A 23 16.82 11.14 -13.48
N ARG A 24 16.18 10.04 -13.88
CA ARG A 24 14.70 9.99 -14.02
C ARG A 24 14.00 8.88 -13.25
N TRP A 25 14.71 7.86 -12.74
CA TRP A 25 14.14 6.77 -11.95
C TRP A 25 12.86 6.16 -12.57
N PRO A 26 12.95 5.63 -13.81
CA PRO A 26 11.77 5.15 -14.53
C PRO A 26 11.00 4.07 -13.76
N GLU A 27 11.70 3.24 -13.00
CA GLU A 27 11.12 2.16 -12.18
C GLU A 27 10.22 2.72 -11.07
N VAL A 28 10.65 3.79 -10.41
CA VAL A 28 9.85 4.47 -9.37
C VAL A 28 8.62 5.12 -10.00
N GLY A 29 8.81 5.82 -11.12
CA GLY A 29 7.71 6.44 -11.85
C GLY A 29 6.66 5.42 -12.30
N GLN A 30 7.10 4.26 -12.79
CA GLN A 30 6.22 3.17 -13.19
C GLN A 30 5.48 2.57 -11.98
N ALA A 31 6.17 2.33 -10.86
CA ALA A 31 5.54 1.81 -9.64
C ALA A 31 4.44 2.76 -9.12
N VAL A 32 4.74 4.06 -9.04
CA VAL A 32 3.75 5.08 -8.63
C VAL A 32 2.57 5.11 -9.60
N ARG A 33 2.84 5.04 -10.91
CA ARG A 33 1.80 5.04 -11.93
C ARG A 33 0.86 3.85 -11.80
N THR A 34 1.40 2.64 -11.59
CA THR A 34 0.63 1.42 -11.37
C THR A 34 -0.32 1.56 -10.17
N ILE A 35 0.16 2.13 -9.05
CA ILE A 35 -0.67 2.37 -7.86
C ILE A 35 -1.82 3.33 -8.19
N LEU A 36 -1.51 4.44 -8.86
CA LEU A 36 -2.51 5.46 -9.21
C LEU A 36 -3.56 4.92 -10.20
N ASP A 37 -3.14 4.13 -11.18
CA ASP A 37 -4.07 3.52 -12.15
C ASP A 37 -4.96 2.46 -11.49
N ALA A 38 -4.43 1.65 -10.56
CA ALA A 38 -5.23 0.71 -9.77
C ALA A 38 -6.22 1.43 -8.85
N TYR A 39 -5.77 2.48 -8.18
CA TYR A 39 -6.62 3.34 -7.34
C TYR A 39 -7.73 4.00 -8.15
N ARG A 40 -7.41 4.55 -9.32
CA ARG A 40 -8.41 5.17 -10.21
C ARG A 40 -9.50 4.19 -10.66
N LYS A 41 -9.15 2.91 -10.84
CA LYS A 41 -10.10 1.86 -11.25
C LYS A 41 -10.95 1.33 -10.08
N GLY A 42 -10.40 1.26 -8.87
CA GLY A 42 -11.04 0.61 -7.72
C GLY A 42 -11.52 1.54 -6.59
N GLY A 43 -11.11 2.81 -6.61
CA GLY A 43 -11.44 3.81 -5.61
C GLY A 43 -12.87 4.32 -5.76
N LYS A 44 -13.52 4.62 -4.62
CA LYS A 44 -14.85 5.24 -4.59
C LYS A 44 -14.73 6.75 -4.38
N ALA A 45 -15.80 7.48 -4.70
CA ALA A 45 -15.86 8.91 -4.45
C ALA A 45 -15.53 9.23 -2.99
N TYR A 46 -14.72 10.27 -2.78
CA TYR A 46 -14.25 10.75 -1.48
C TYR A 46 -13.32 9.81 -0.71
N GLU A 47 -12.92 8.67 -1.27
CA GLU A 47 -11.85 7.88 -0.67
C GLU A 47 -10.50 8.57 -0.89
N ARG A 48 -9.57 8.28 0.02
CA ARG A 48 -8.13 8.50 -0.19
C ARG A 48 -7.47 7.16 -0.52
N VAL A 49 -6.26 7.18 -1.05
CA VAL A 49 -5.52 5.94 -1.39
C VAL A 49 -5.44 4.99 -0.20
N GLY A 50 -5.09 5.50 0.99
CA GLY A 50 -5.07 4.68 2.21
C GLY A 50 -6.44 4.10 2.57
N GLU A 51 -7.51 4.88 2.45
CA GLU A 51 -8.89 4.42 2.75
C GLU A 51 -9.35 3.35 1.77
N TRP A 52 -8.99 3.49 0.49
CA TRP A 52 -9.24 2.48 -0.52
C TRP A 52 -8.53 1.17 -0.19
N ILE A 53 -7.23 1.22 0.14
CA ILE A 53 -6.43 0.03 0.50
C ILE A 53 -7.01 -0.65 1.74
N GLU A 54 -7.34 0.09 2.79
CA GLU A 54 -7.93 -0.48 4.01
C GLU A 54 -9.31 -1.13 3.73
N ARG A 55 -10.11 -0.58 2.81
CA ARG A 55 -11.38 -1.19 2.42
C ARG A 55 -11.21 -2.50 1.65
N ILE A 56 -10.32 -2.54 0.65
CA ILE A 56 -10.12 -3.75 -0.17
C ILE A 56 -9.26 -4.81 0.54
N GLY A 57 -8.42 -4.37 1.48
CA GLY A 57 -7.40 -5.16 2.16
C GLY A 57 -6.07 -5.18 1.40
N TRP A 58 -4.98 -5.28 2.16
CA TRP A 58 -3.61 -5.31 1.62
C TRP A 58 -3.37 -6.47 0.66
N GLN A 59 -3.93 -7.66 0.91
CA GLN A 59 -3.84 -8.79 -0.01
C GLN A 59 -4.37 -8.44 -1.41
N ARG A 60 -5.58 -7.87 -1.48
CA ARG A 60 -6.18 -7.46 -2.75
C ARG A 60 -5.38 -6.34 -3.42
N PHE A 61 -4.78 -5.44 -2.64
CA PHE A 61 -3.89 -4.41 -3.18
C PHE A 61 -2.70 -5.02 -3.94
N PHE A 62 -2.02 -6.03 -3.37
CA PHE A 62 -0.90 -6.71 -4.04
C PHE A 62 -1.37 -7.49 -5.29
N GLU A 63 -2.56 -8.11 -5.25
CA GLU A 63 -3.15 -8.77 -6.41
C GLU A 63 -3.44 -7.81 -7.58
N VAL A 64 -4.06 -6.65 -7.31
CA VAL A 64 -4.46 -5.71 -8.38
C VAL A 64 -3.30 -4.89 -8.91
N THR A 65 -2.26 -4.69 -8.12
CA THR A 65 -1.04 -3.97 -8.55
C THR A 65 -0.02 -4.91 -9.20
N GLY A 66 -0.11 -6.22 -8.91
CA GLY A 66 0.86 -7.21 -9.37
C GLY A 66 2.23 -7.12 -8.68
N PHE A 67 2.34 -6.35 -7.59
CA PHE A 67 3.59 -6.24 -6.84
C PHE A 67 3.85 -7.49 -6.01
N PRO A 68 5.12 -7.93 -5.90
CA PRO A 68 5.46 -9.05 -5.04
C PRO A 68 5.39 -8.63 -3.57
N PHE A 69 4.60 -9.37 -2.78
CA PHE A 69 4.67 -9.28 -1.33
C PHE A 69 5.92 -10.03 -0.85
N THR A 70 6.85 -9.31 -0.23
CA THR A 70 8.13 -9.85 0.26
C THR A 70 8.24 -9.71 1.78
N ARG A 71 9.22 -10.41 2.38
CA ARG A 71 9.51 -10.32 3.83
C ARG A 71 9.69 -8.89 4.34
N TYR A 72 10.15 -7.96 3.50
CA TYR A 72 10.41 -6.57 3.86
C TYR A 72 9.15 -5.74 4.09
N HIS A 73 7.98 -6.26 3.73
CA HIS A 73 6.69 -5.62 4.03
C HIS A 73 6.19 -5.95 5.44
N ILE A 74 6.80 -6.93 6.10
CA ILE A 74 6.49 -7.32 7.47
C ILE A 74 7.39 -6.49 8.39
N GLU A 75 6.78 -5.76 9.31
CA GLU A 75 7.53 -4.99 10.30
C GLU A 75 8.28 -5.93 11.26
N ASP A 76 9.52 -5.58 11.59
CA ASP A 76 10.41 -6.34 12.47
C ASP A 76 10.91 -5.51 13.67
N SER A 77 10.29 -4.35 13.92
CA SER A 77 10.56 -3.51 15.09
C SER A 77 10.03 -4.14 16.38
N SER A 78 10.41 -3.59 17.54
CA SER A 78 9.87 -4.00 18.84
C SER A 78 8.33 -3.92 18.92
N ASP A 79 7.71 -3.05 18.11
CA ASP A 79 6.25 -2.84 18.07
C ASP A 79 5.56 -3.62 16.94
N ALA A 80 6.27 -4.51 16.23
CA ALA A 80 5.77 -5.23 15.06
C ALA A 80 4.44 -5.96 15.29
N LEU A 81 4.20 -6.47 16.50
CA LEU A 81 2.96 -7.18 16.87
C LEU A 81 1.69 -6.35 16.69
N LEU A 82 1.80 -5.01 16.68
CA LEU A 82 0.67 -4.11 16.42
C LEU A 82 0.25 -4.10 14.95
N THR A 83 1.11 -4.56 14.04
CA THR A 83 0.85 -4.55 12.59
C THR A 83 0.31 -5.86 12.05
N PHE A 84 0.45 -6.96 12.79
CA PHE A 84 0.06 -8.29 12.33
C PHE A 84 -1.46 -8.49 12.38
N ASN A 85 -1.98 -9.27 11.43
CA ASN A 85 -3.36 -9.73 11.53
C ASN A 85 -3.48 -10.75 12.66
N ARG A 86 -4.11 -10.34 13.76
CA ARG A 86 -4.38 -11.19 14.95
C ARG A 86 -5.80 -11.76 14.95
N SER A 87 -6.47 -11.76 13.80
CA SER A 87 -7.83 -12.26 13.60
C SER A 87 -7.82 -13.43 12.61
N THR A 88 -8.82 -14.31 12.72
CA THR A 88 -9.08 -15.36 11.73
C THR A 88 -9.66 -14.81 10.42
N MET A 89 -10.08 -13.54 10.39
CA MET A 89 -10.60 -12.89 9.20
C MET A 89 -9.47 -12.66 8.19
N VAL A 90 -9.36 -13.58 7.24
CA VAL A 90 -8.50 -13.51 6.07
C VAL A 90 -9.39 -13.71 4.83
N ARG A 91 -9.13 -12.97 3.75
CA ARG A 91 -9.85 -13.12 2.49
C ARG A 91 -9.03 -14.01 1.58
N ILE A 92 -9.48 -15.23 1.29
CA ILE A 92 -8.80 -16.16 0.39
C ILE A 92 -9.19 -15.85 -1.05
#